data_AF-A0A6V8R762-F1
#
_entry.id   AF-A0A6V8R762-F1
#
_cell.length_a   1.000
_cell.length_b   1.000
_cell.length_c   1.000
_cell.angle_alpha   90.00
_cell.angle_beta   90.00
_cell.angle_gamma   90.00
#
_symmetry.space_group_name_H-M   'P 1'
#
loop_
_entity.id
_entity.type
_entity.pdbx_description
1 polymer ?
#
loop_
_entity_poly.entity_id
_entity_poly.type
_entity_poly.pdbx_seq_one_letter_code
_entity_poly.pdbx_strand_id
1 'polypeptide(L)'
;MIDYHLATKMGAIVGGQTSCKSPEIAAFEAHLPSDVYILSCHSLHGPGVDPKGQPLVLIQHRAPDEALHKVEAVLSCLQSKFVYLSAKEHDRITADTQAVTHAAFLSMGKAWHANAQYPWELSRYIGGLENVKMNIMLRIYSQKWHVYAGLAILNPEARDQVAQYAKSVTELYKLMLEGNLEGLKARIYAARDKVFGPSKTWANRPLLEASILTSFSLGTLTAETPARPNNHLSLLAMVDCWAELGIVPYDHMLCSTPLFRLRLGVTEHLFRNTEMLDETLRTATEDKQYRSDDLEFTFAARGWAECVTLGHFETWEKRFVSTQEFFQPRFADAKKVGDEMMKKVQASMDENLKLDEK
;
A
#
# COMPACT_ATOMS: atom_id res chain seq x y z
N MET A 1 -32.62 14.00 4.22
CA MET A 1 -31.98 13.21 3.15
C MET A 1 -32.86 13.33 1.93
N ILE A 2 -32.33 13.84 0.81
CA ILE A 2 -33.02 13.68 -0.48
C ILE A 2 -32.80 12.23 -0.87
N ASP A 3 -33.88 11.47 -1.00
CA ASP A 3 -33.85 10.08 -1.48
C ASP A 3 -33.50 10.10 -2.96
N TYR A 4 -32.20 10.05 -3.28
CA TYR A 4 -31.68 10.12 -4.65
C TYR A 4 -32.31 9.09 -5.59
N HIS A 5 -32.77 7.95 -5.08
CA HIS A 5 -33.44 6.91 -5.86
C HIS A 5 -34.80 7.33 -6.43
N LEU A 6 -35.52 8.27 -5.77
CA LEU A 6 -36.80 8.79 -6.27
C LEU A 6 -36.62 9.83 -7.38
N ALA A 7 -35.39 10.32 -7.58
CA ALA A 7 -35.06 11.36 -8.57
C ALA A 7 -34.41 10.80 -9.85
N THR A 8 -34.06 9.51 -9.90
CA THR A 8 -33.44 8.88 -11.08
C THR A 8 -34.48 8.56 -12.15
N LYS A 9 -34.21 8.98 -13.39
CA LYS A 9 -35.08 8.67 -14.55
C LYS A 9 -34.86 7.24 -15.04
N MET A 10 -35.89 6.63 -15.62
CA MET A 10 -35.79 5.36 -16.33
C MET A 10 -34.64 5.38 -17.35
N GLY A 11 -33.82 4.34 -17.37
CA GLY A 11 -32.66 4.20 -18.25
C GLY A 11 -31.47 5.10 -17.90
N ALA A 12 -31.49 5.80 -16.76
CA ALA A 12 -30.33 6.55 -16.29
C ALA A 12 -29.16 5.61 -15.98
N ILE A 13 -27.95 6.14 -16.09
CA ILE A 13 -26.71 5.48 -15.66
C ILE A 13 -26.29 6.13 -14.34
N VAL A 14 -26.18 5.32 -13.29
CA VAL A 14 -25.77 5.75 -11.96
C VAL A 14 -24.48 5.02 -11.58
N GLY A 15 -23.53 5.78 -11.05
CA GLY A 15 -22.23 5.27 -10.62
C GLY A 15 -21.63 6.15 -9.56
N GLY A 16 -20.77 5.57 -8.73
CA GLY A 16 -19.95 6.31 -7.79
C GLY A 16 -18.47 6.27 -8.16
N GLN A 17 -17.70 7.13 -7.49
CA GLN A 17 -16.22 7.16 -7.54
C GLN A 17 -15.60 6.76 -6.19
N THR A 18 -16.32 6.00 -5.36
CA THR A 18 -15.80 5.58 -4.06
C THR A 18 -14.57 4.68 -4.21
N SER A 19 -13.72 4.61 -3.18
CA SER A 19 -12.54 3.75 -3.21
C SER A 19 -12.81 2.28 -2.90
N CYS A 20 -14.03 1.92 -2.48
CA CYS A 20 -14.47 0.55 -2.18
C CYS A 20 -15.79 0.28 -2.89
N LYS A 21 -15.88 -0.78 -3.68
CA LYS A 21 -17.02 -1.02 -4.56
C LYS A 21 -18.08 -1.88 -3.90
N SER A 22 -17.71 -2.83 -3.05
CA SER A 22 -18.66 -3.69 -2.35
C SER A 22 -19.78 -2.92 -1.61
N PRO A 23 -19.49 -1.94 -0.73
CA PRO A 23 -20.54 -1.17 -0.06
C PRO A 23 -21.32 -0.25 -1.01
N GLU A 24 -20.66 0.29 -2.04
CA GLU A 24 -21.29 1.14 -3.05
C GLU A 24 -22.32 0.35 -3.88
N ILE A 25 -21.91 -0.81 -4.38
CA ILE A 25 -22.77 -1.72 -5.13
C ILE A 25 -23.92 -2.23 -4.28
N ALA A 26 -23.66 -2.63 -3.02
CA ALA A 26 -24.73 -3.06 -2.12
C ALA A 26 -25.78 -1.95 -1.89
N ALA A 27 -25.34 -0.69 -1.73
CA ALA A 27 -26.25 0.45 -1.61
C ALA A 27 -27.03 0.69 -2.90
N PHE A 28 -26.38 0.58 -4.07
CA PHE A 28 -27.05 0.73 -5.36
C PHE A 28 -28.07 -0.37 -5.62
N GLU A 29 -27.77 -1.63 -5.29
CA GLU A 29 -28.72 -2.74 -5.42
C GLU A 29 -29.92 -2.60 -4.49
N ALA A 30 -29.70 -2.13 -3.26
CA ALA A 30 -30.75 -1.96 -2.27
C ALA A 30 -31.70 -0.79 -2.58
N HIS A 31 -31.19 0.27 -3.20
CA HIS A 31 -31.91 1.53 -3.31
C HIS A 31 -32.26 1.94 -4.75
N LEU A 32 -31.53 1.52 -5.79
CA LEU A 32 -31.84 1.92 -7.16
C LEU A 32 -32.86 0.99 -7.83
N PRO A 33 -33.85 1.54 -8.55
CA PRO A 33 -34.86 0.74 -9.23
C PRO A 33 -34.25 -0.11 -10.36
N SER A 34 -34.92 -1.19 -10.76
CA SER A 34 -34.41 -2.17 -11.73
C SER A 34 -34.27 -1.63 -13.15
N ASP A 35 -34.95 -0.54 -13.47
CA ASP A 35 -34.93 0.16 -14.76
C ASP A 35 -33.79 1.20 -14.88
N VAL A 36 -32.89 1.24 -13.90
CA VAL A 36 -31.68 2.08 -13.88
C VAL A 36 -30.43 1.20 -14.00
N TYR A 37 -29.47 1.69 -14.80
CA TYR A 37 -28.19 1.04 -15.01
C TYR A 37 -27.17 1.43 -13.94
N ILE A 38 -26.40 0.45 -13.45
CA ILE A 38 -25.33 0.64 -12.47
C ILE A 38 -23.99 0.46 -13.17
N LEU A 39 -23.25 1.57 -13.29
CA LEU A 39 -21.91 1.58 -13.85
C LEU A 39 -21.05 2.56 -13.05
N SER A 40 -20.18 2.01 -12.21
CA SER A 40 -19.29 2.77 -11.35
C SER A 40 -17.92 2.98 -11.97
N CYS A 41 -17.18 3.93 -11.42
CA CYS A 41 -15.77 4.08 -11.74
C CYS A 41 -14.93 4.30 -10.49
N HIS A 42 -13.61 4.28 -10.64
CA HIS A 42 -12.69 4.69 -9.60
C HIS A 42 -11.40 5.19 -10.24
N SER A 43 -11.10 6.47 -10.04
CA SER A 43 -9.80 7.01 -10.39
C SER A 43 -8.78 6.64 -9.32
N LEU A 44 -7.69 5.98 -9.70
CA LEU A 44 -6.67 5.48 -8.77
C LEU A 44 -5.61 6.54 -8.42
N HIS A 45 -5.99 7.82 -8.44
CA HIS A 45 -5.14 8.94 -8.08
C HIS A 45 -5.88 9.96 -7.21
N GLY A 46 -5.12 10.79 -6.49
CA GLY A 46 -5.69 11.88 -5.70
C GLY A 46 -6.20 13.04 -6.58
N PRO A 47 -7.01 13.95 -6.02
CA PRO A 47 -7.64 15.05 -6.77
C PRO A 47 -6.65 16.09 -7.34
N GLY A 48 -5.41 16.12 -6.86
CA GLY A 48 -4.35 17.02 -7.35
C GLY A 48 -3.47 16.45 -8.47
N VAL A 49 -3.82 15.29 -9.02
CA VAL A 49 -3.04 14.60 -10.06
C VAL A 49 -3.74 14.75 -11.41
N ASP A 50 -2.96 15.04 -12.46
CA ASP A 50 -3.44 15.05 -13.84
C ASP A 50 -3.92 13.64 -14.24
N PRO A 51 -5.19 13.46 -14.65
CA PRO A 51 -5.75 12.15 -15.00
C PRO A 51 -5.17 11.55 -16.29
N LYS A 52 -4.45 12.32 -17.09
CA LYS A 52 -3.89 11.86 -18.37
C LYS A 52 -2.96 10.68 -18.19
N GLY A 53 -3.26 9.58 -18.88
CA GLY A 53 -2.49 8.32 -18.82
C GLY A 53 -2.64 7.56 -17.50
N GLN A 54 -3.32 8.12 -16.50
CA GLN A 54 -3.58 7.45 -15.23
C GLN A 54 -4.68 6.39 -15.40
N PRO A 55 -4.64 5.29 -14.63
CA PRO A 55 -5.68 4.26 -14.70
C PRO A 55 -7.01 4.76 -14.13
N LEU A 56 -8.08 4.61 -14.91
CA LEU A 56 -9.46 4.84 -14.50
C LEU A 56 -10.22 3.51 -14.61
N VAL A 57 -10.59 2.95 -13.45
CA VAL A 57 -11.34 1.70 -13.43
C VAL A 57 -12.80 1.97 -13.78
N LEU A 58 -13.36 1.20 -14.71
CA LEU A 58 -14.77 1.16 -15.06
C LEU A 58 -15.36 -0.18 -14.63
N ILE A 59 -16.54 -0.13 -13.99
CA ILE A 59 -17.19 -1.27 -13.36
C ILE A 59 -18.64 -1.33 -13.82
N GLN A 60 -18.87 -2.12 -14.86
CA GLN A 60 -20.19 -2.41 -15.41
C GLN A 60 -20.88 -3.48 -14.56
N HIS A 61 -21.63 -3.05 -13.53
CA HIS A 61 -22.27 -3.98 -12.59
C HIS A 61 -23.64 -4.47 -13.07
N ARG A 62 -24.52 -3.53 -13.47
CA ARG A 62 -25.87 -3.81 -14.00
C ARG A 62 -26.18 -2.86 -15.13
N ALA A 63 -25.57 -3.06 -16.29
CA ALA A 63 -25.75 -2.19 -17.45
C ALA A 63 -25.43 -2.93 -18.75
N PRO A 64 -26.09 -2.62 -19.88
CA PRO A 64 -25.70 -3.12 -21.19
C PRO A 64 -24.44 -2.41 -21.71
N ASP A 65 -23.77 -2.99 -22.71
CA ASP A 65 -22.54 -2.44 -23.29
C ASP A 65 -22.73 -1.04 -23.89
N GLU A 66 -23.94 -0.72 -24.38
CA GLU A 66 -24.27 0.62 -24.86
C GLU A 66 -24.12 1.69 -23.76
N ALA A 67 -24.45 1.34 -22.51
CA ALA A 67 -24.27 2.25 -21.38
C ALA A 67 -22.78 2.42 -21.04
N LEU A 68 -21.98 1.35 -21.15
CA LEU A 68 -20.53 1.43 -20.98
C LEU A 68 -19.90 2.34 -22.04
N HIS A 69 -20.21 2.14 -23.32
CA HIS A 69 -19.68 3.01 -24.40
C HIS A 69 -20.08 4.48 -24.22
N LYS A 70 -21.27 4.77 -23.68
CA LYS A 70 -21.68 6.15 -23.33
C LYS A 70 -20.80 6.73 -22.22
N VAL A 71 -20.53 5.95 -21.17
CA VAL A 71 -19.65 6.37 -20.07
C VAL A 71 -18.21 6.58 -20.56
N GLU A 72 -17.69 5.68 -21.39
CA GLU A 72 -16.38 5.83 -22.02
C GLU A 72 -16.28 7.12 -22.83
N ALA A 73 -17.28 7.42 -23.66
CA ALA A 73 -17.32 8.65 -24.44
C ALA A 73 -17.31 9.90 -23.55
N VAL A 74 -18.09 9.90 -22.47
CA VAL A 74 -18.14 11.02 -21.51
C VAL A 74 -16.81 11.19 -20.78
N LEU A 75 -16.19 10.09 -20.34
CA LEU A 75 -14.95 10.12 -19.55
C LEU A 75 -13.69 10.23 -20.42
N SER A 76 -13.80 10.10 -21.74
CA SER A 76 -12.67 10.20 -22.68
C SER A 76 -11.90 11.53 -22.59
N CYS A 77 -12.58 12.60 -22.17
CA CYS A 77 -11.97 13.91 -21.96
C CYS A 77 -10.88 13.92 -20.88
N LEU A 78 -10.89 12.94 -19.95
CA LEU A 78 -9.87 12.78 -18.92
C LEU A 78 -8.54 12.24 -19.48
N GLN A 79 -8.57 11.65 -20.68
CA GLN A 79 -7.42 11.00 -21.30
C GLN A 79 -6.77 9.91 -20.42
N SER A 80 -7.56 9.34 -19.50
CA SER A 80 -7.15 8.24 -18.63
C SER A 80 -7.11 6.92 -19.40
N LYS A 81 -6.31 5.97 -18.90
CA LYS A 81 -6.30 4.60 -19.40
C LYS A 81 -7.45 3.84 -18.75
N PHE A 82 -8.46 3.44 -19.52
CA PHE A 82 -9.57 2.66 -18.98
C PHE A 82 -9.14 1.24 -18.60
N VAL A 83 -9.60 0.81 -17.43
CA VAL A 83 -9.35 -0.51 -16.86
C VAL A 83 -10.70 -1.12 -16.50
N TYR A 84 -11.01 -2.29 -17.02
CA TYR A 84 -12.32 -2.91 -16.81
C TYR A 84 -12.20 -4.00 -15.75
N LEU A 85 -12.96 -3.87 -14.67
CA LEU A 85 -12.97 -4.84 -13.56
C LEU A 85 -14.39 -5.03 -13.04
N SER A 86 -14.68 -6.22 -12.52
CA SER A 86 -15.84 -6.39 -11.64
C SER A 86 -15.59 -5.69 -10.29
N ALA A 87 -16.67 -5.42 -9.54
CA ALA A 87 -16.57 -4.83 -8.20
C ALA A 87 -15.71 -5.69 -7.25
N LYS A 88 -15.80 -7.03 -7.38
CA LYS A 88 -15.01 -7.97 -6.59
C LYS A 88 -13.53 -7.95 -6.95
N GLU A 89 -13.20 -7.96 -8.24
CA GLU A 89 -11.80 -7.88 -8.69
C GLU A 89 -11.17 -6.55 -8.27
N HIS A 90 -11.90 -5.45 -8.43
CA HIS A 90 -11.49 -4.13 -7.96
C HIS A 90 -11.15 -4.14 -6.46
N ASP A 91 -12.06 -4.64 -5.61
CA ASP A 91 -11.86 -4.64 -4.17
C ASP A 91 -10.70 -5.54 -3.75
N ARG A 92 -10.52 -6.69 -4.41
CA ARG A 92 -9.38 -7.58 -4.19
C ARG A 92 -8.04 -6.91 -4.53
N ILE A 93 -7.98 -6.22 -5.67
CA ILE A 93 -6.78 -5.51 -6.13
C ILE A 93 -6.48 -4.30 -5.22
N THR A 94 -7.49 -3.53 -4.81
CA THR A 94 -7.29 -2.36 -3.94
C THR A 94 -6.95 -2.75 -2.50
N ALA A 95 -7.42 -3.90 -2.02
CA ALA A 95 -6.99 -4.46 -0.73
C ALA A 95 -5.46 -4.68 -0.69
N ASP A 96 -4.90 -5.30 -1.72
CA ASP A 96 -3.46 -5.58 -1.79
C ASP A 96 -2.64 -4.32 -2.08
N THR A 97 -3.06 -3.56 -3.08
CA THR A 97 -2.28 -2.40 -3.55
C THR A 97 -2.33 -1.22 -2.58
N GLN A 98 -3.43 -1.07 -1.83
CA GLN A 98 -3.66 0.09 -0.95
C GLN A 98 -3.79 -0.31 0.52
N ALA A 99 -4.75 -1.16 0.90
CA ALA A 99 -5.06 -1.37 2.32
C ALA A 99 -3.89 -1.97 3.13
N VAL A 100 -3.28 -3.06 2.64
CA VAL A 100 -2.11 -3.66 3.29
C VAL A 100 -0.91 -2.71 3.28
N THR A 101 -0.70 -1.97 2.18
CA THR A 101 0.32 -0.91 2.08
C THR A 101 0.16 0.05 3.25
N HIS A 102 -1.04 0.60 3.43
CA HIS A 102 -1.31 1.58 4.47
C HIS A 102 -1.14 0.97 5.86
N ALA A 103 -1.65 -0.25 6.10
CA ALA A 103 -1.51 -0.92 7.40
C ALA A 103 -0.05 -1.09 7.82
N ALA A 104 0.85 -1.47 6.89
CA ALA A 104 2.27 -1.60 7.18
C ALA A 104 2.91 -0.27 7.63
N PHE A 105 2.69 0.82 6.89
CA PHE A 105 3.29 2.12 7.19
C PHE A 105 2.63 2.86 8.36
N LEU A 106 1.33 2.66 8.58
CA LEU A 106 0.63 3.09 9.79
C LEU A 106 1.18 2.35 11.03
N SER A 107 1.59 1.09 10.87
CA SER A 107 2.22 0.34 11.96
C SER A 107 3.59 0.93 12.32
N MET A 108 4.38 1.35 11.33
CA MET A 108 5.67 2.02 11.58
C MET A 108 5.50 3.34 12.32
N GLY A 109 4.60 4.21 11.85
CA GLY A 109 4.37 5.50 12.50
C GLY A 109 3.88 5.32 13.94
N LYS A 110 2.99 4.36 14.17
CA LYS A 110 2.52 4.08 15.53
C LYS A 110 3.61 3.54 16.45
N ALA A 111 4.52 2.70 15.93
CA ALA A 111 5.65 2.19 16.69
C ALA A 111 6.63 3.30 17.09
N TRP A 112 7.01 4.16 16.16
CA TRP A 112 7.89 5.30 16.44
C TRP A 112 7.25 6.31 17.40
N HIS A 113 5.94 6.56 17.27
CA HIS A 113 5.20 7.37 18.23
C HIS A 113 5.16 6.74 19.63
N ALA A 114 4.94 5.42 19.74
CA ALA A 114 4.96 4.73 21.04
C ALA A 114 6.33 4.85 21.74
N ASN A 115 7.41 4.83 20.96
CA ASN A 115 8.78 5.02 21.44
C ASN A 115 9.19 6.51 21.58
N ALA A 116 8.31 7.46 21.27
CA ALA A 116 8.58 8.91 21.25
C ALA A 116 9.82 9.30 20.43
N GLN A 117 9.96 8.70 19.24
CA GLN A 117 11.15 8.82 18.40
C GLN A 117 10.84 9.37 17.01
N TYR A 118 11.75 10.18 16.49
CA TYR A 118 11.81 10.53 15.07
C TYR A 118 12.90 9.68 14.41
N PRO A 119 12.55 8.74 13.51
CA PRO A 119 13.53 7.79 12.96
C PRO A 119 14.69 8.48 12.23
N TRP A 120 14.45 9.59 11.52
CA TRP A 120 15.52 10.34 10.83
C TRP A 120 16.49 11.07 11.78
N GLU A 121 16.19 11.16 13.08
CA GLU A 121 17.12 11.68 14.10
C GLU A 121 17.99 10.58 14.70
N LEU A 122 17.76 9.32 14.31
CA LEU A 122 18.44 8.14 14.82
C LEU A 122 19.33 7.55 13.73
N SER A 123 20.63 7.48 13.97
CA SER A 123 21.62 6.97 13.01
C SER A 123 21.28 5.60 12.44
N ARG A 124 20.59 4.75 13.20
CA ARG A 124 20.15 3.39 12.80
C ARG A 124 19.04 3.36 11.74
N TYR A 125 18.41 4.50 11.41
CA TYR A 125 17.35 4.61 10.41
C TYR A 125 17.71 5.58 9.27
N ILE A 126 18.97 6.04 9.19
CA ILE A 126 19.43 6.93 8.12
C ILE A 126 19.95 6.09 6.96
N GLY A 127 19.43 6.35 5.75
CA GLY A 127 19.93 5.79 4.51
C GLY A 127 19.12 4.62 3.92
N GLY A 128 19.34 4.35 2.64
CA GLY A 128 18.79 3.20 1.92
C GLY A 128 17.26 3.09 1.97
N LEU A 129 16.77 1.88 2.23
CA LEU A 129 15.34 1.55 2.24
C LEU A 129 14.55 2.31 3.32
N GLU A 130 15.20 2.72 4.40
CA GLU A 130 14.55 3.41 5.53
C GLU A 130 13.95 4.74 5.12
N ASN A 131 14.67 5.48 4.28
CA ASN A 131 14.23 6.75 3.73
C ASN A 131 12.90 6.65 2.99
N VAL A 132 12.77 5.64 2.15
CA VAL A 132 11.53 5.40 1.40
C VAL A 132 10.39 5.10 2.37
N LYS A 133 10.62 4.23 3.37
CA LYS A 133 9.61 3.87 4.37
C LYS A 133 9.15 5.07 5.20
N MET A 134 10.08 5.91 5.64
CA MET A 134 9.78 7.14 6.39
C MET A 134 8.95 8.13 5.56
N ASN A 135 9.33 8.36 4.30
CA ASN A 135 8.59 9.25 3.42
C ASN A 135 7.16 8.75 3.14
N ILE A 136 6.96 7.44 2.93
CA ILE A 136 5.62 6.87 2.75
C ILE A 136 4.78 7.03 4.02
N MET A 137 5.36 6.72 5.19
CA MET A 137 4.69 6.90 6.48
C MET A 137 4.23 8.35 6.67
N LEU A 138 5.13 9.33 6.51
CA LEU A 138 4.81 10.76 6.67
C LEU A 138 3.76 11.21 5.66
N ARG A 139 3.81 10.72 4.42
CA ARG A 139 2.80 11.01 3.41
C ARG A 139 1.44 10.50 3.85
N ILE A 140 1.34 9.29 4.39
CA ILE A 140 0.07 8.73 4.88
C ILE A 140 -0.49 9.57 6.03
N TYR A 141 0.32 9.85 7.05
CA TYR A 141 -0.11 10.64 8.20
C TYR A 141 -0.37 12.11 7.88
N SER A 142 0.10 12.64 6.75
CA SER A 142 -0.24 13.99 6.28
C SER A 142 -1.65 14.11 5.67
N GLN A 143 -2.37 12.99 5.50
CA GLN A 143 -3.69 12.95 4.89
C GLN A 143 -4.79 12.68 5.93
N LYS A 144 -6.06 12.68 5.48
CA LYS A 144 -7.21 12.46 6.35
C LYS A 144 -7.38 10.98 6.70
N TRP A 145 -7.53 10.70 8.00
CA TRP A 145 -7.65 9.34 8.54
C TRP A 145 -8.77 8.51 7.90
N HIS A 146 -9.90 9.13 7.59
CA HIS A 146 -11.11 8.46 7.11
C HIS A 146 -10.94 7.85 5.71
N VAL A 147 -9.98 8.32 4.91
CA VAL A 147 -9.66 7.73 3.61
C VAL A 147 -9.08 6.33 3.80
N TYR A 148 -8.12 6.21 4.72
CA TYR A 148 -7.46 4.94 5.02
C TYR A 148 -8.38 3.99 5.81
N ALA A 149 -9.14 4.52 6.76
CA ALA A 149 -10.14 3.75 7.50
C ALA A 149 -11.20 3.18 6.56
N GLY A 150 -11.75 4.00 5.65
CA GLY A 150 -12.74 3.56 4.68
C GLY A 150 -12.21 2.45 3.78
N LEU A 151 -11.00 2.62 3.24
CA LEU A 151 -10.33 1.62 2.41
C LEU A 151 -10.12 0.27 3.12
N ALA A 152 -9.72 0.31 4.39
CA ALA A 152 -9.40 -0.91 5.14
C ALA A 152 -10.64 -1.58 5.72
N ILE A 153 -11.56 -0.81 6.33
CA ILE A 153 -12.74 -1.32 7.04
C ILE A 153 -13.87 -1.71 6.08
N LEU A 154 -14.13 -0.92 5.03
CA LEU A 154 -15.28 -1.14 4.16
C LEU A 154 -15.00 -2.11 3.01
N ASN A 155 -13.73 -2.49 2.79
CA ASN A 155 -13.34 -3.47 1.81
C ASN A 155 -13.24 -4.87 2.47
N PRO A 156 -14.14 -5.82 2.13
CA PRO A 156 -14.10 -7.15 2.72
C PRO A 156 -12.77 -7.89 2.47
N GLU A 157 -12.19 -7.73 1.29
CA GLU A 157 -10.91 -8.35 0.92
C GLU A 157 -9.76 -7.76 1.74
N ALA A 158 -9.82 -6.47 2.10
CA ALA A 158 -8.79 -5.84 2.94
C ALA A 158 -8.76 -6.41 4.36
N ARG A 159 -9.90 -6.86 4.89
CA ARG A 159 -9.99 -7.42 6.24
C ARG A 159 -9.09 -8.64 6.39
N ASP A 160 -9.21 -9.58 5.46
CA ASP A 160 -8.44 -10.83 5.51
C ASP A 160 -6.95 -10.57 5.27
N GLN A 161 -6.62 -9.67 4.34
CA GLN A 161 -5.23 -9.36 4.05
C GLN A 161 -4.52 -8.60 5.19
N VAL A 162 -5.19 -7.63 5.83
CA VAL A 162 -4.62 -6.90 6.98
C VAL A 162 -4.47 -7.82 8.19
N ALA A 163 -5.44 -8.72 8.43
CA ALA A 163 -5.34 -9.72 9.48
C ALA A 163 -4.17 -10.69 9.25
N GLN A 164 -4.01 -11.18 8.01
CA GLN A 164 -2.88 -12.04 7.65
C GLN A 164 -1.55 -11.30 7.76
N TYR A 165 -1.47 -10.03 7.35
CA TYR A 165 -0.27 -9.23 7.52
C TYR A 165 0.14 -9.11 9.00
N ALA A 166 -0.82 -8.82 9.90
CA ALA A 166 -0.54 -8.76 11.34
C ALA A 166 -0.10 -10.13 11.91
N LYS A 167 -0.65 -11.23 11.39
CA LYS A 167 -0.21 -12.59 11.72
C LYS A 167 1.23 -12.84 11.25
N SER A 168 1.55 -12.53 10.00
CA SER A 168 2.91 -12.64 9.43
C SER A 168 3.92 -11.84 10.23
N VAL A 169 3.62 -10.57 10.58
CA VAL A 169 4.48 -9.76 11.47
C VAL A 169 4.72 -10.46 12.80
N THR A 170 3.66 -10.96 13.43
CA THR A 170 3.74 -11.61 14.75
C THR A 170 4.54 -12.91 14.71
N GLU A 171 4.35 -13.75 13.70
CA GLU A 171 5.02 -15.04 13.59
C GLU A 171 6.50 -14.89 13.24
N LEU A 172 6.85 -13.95 12.35
CA LEU A 172 8.24 -13.63 12.06
C LEU A 172 8.95 -13.02 13.27
N TYR A 173 8.29 -12.11 13.99
CA TYR A 173 8.86 -11.54 15.21
C TYR A 173 9.12 -12.60 16.29
N LYS A 174 8.29 -13.63 16.42
CA LYS A 174 8.53 -14.75 17.33
C LYS A 174 9.79 -15.54 16.95
N LEU A 175 9.99 -15.85 15.67
CA LEU A 175 11.21 -16.50 15.18
C LEU A 175 12.46 -15.64 15.46
N MET A 176 12.36 -14.33 15.24
CA MET A 176 13.41 -13.37 15.59
C MET A 176 13.71 -13.38 17.09
N LEU A 177 12.67 -13.38 17.93
CA LEU A 177 12.78 -13.36 19.39
C LEU A 177 13.51 -14.60 19.93
N GLU A 178 13.16 -15.77 19.40
CA GLU A 178 13.74 -17.08 19.70
C GLU A 178 15.19 -17.24 19.20
N GLY A 179 15.64 -16.37 18.29
CA GLY A 179 16.93 -16.51 17.62
C GLY A 179 16.96 -17.66 16.60
N ASN A 180 15.78 -18.05 16.08
CA ASN A 180 15.64 -19.18 15.15
C ASN A 180 15.94 -18.75 13.71
N LEU A 181 17.23 -18.57 13.39
CA LEU A 181 17.68 -18.16 12.06
C LEU A 181 17.29 -19.15 10.96
N GLU A 182 17.45 -20.46 11.22
CA GLU A 182 17.10 -21.49 10.23
C GLU A 182 15.62 -21.50 9.89
N GLY A 183 14.75 -21.42 10.91
CA GLY A 183 13.30 -21.34 10.73
C GLY A 183 12.88 -20.06 10.01
N LEU A 184 13.47 -18.93 10.38
CA LEU A 184 13.23 -17.65 9.71
C LEU A 184 13.67 -17.69 8.24
N LYS A 185 14.85 -18.22 7.96
CA LYS A 185 15.39 -18.37 6.60
C LYS A 185 14.50 -19.28 5.75
N ALA A 186 14.15 -20.46 6.25
CA ALA A 186 13.29 -21.39 5.54
C ALA A 186 11.95 -20.76 5.14
N ARG A 187 11.31 -20.05 6.09
CA ARG A 187 10.02 -19.39 5.85
C ARG A 187 10.13 -18.25 4.82
N ILE A 188 11.09 -17.36 4.99
CA ILE A 188 11.25 -16.19 4.12
C ILE A 188 11.68 -16.58 2.70
N TYR A 189 12.55 -17.58 2.53
CA TYR A 189 12.93 -18.06 1.20
C TYR A 189 11.78 -18.80 0.51
N ALA A 190 10.99 -19.59 1.24
CA ALA A 190 9.79 -20.19 0.67
C ALA A 190 8.76 -19.11 0.24
N ALA A 191 8.61 -18.04 1.01
CA ALA A 191 7.76 -16.91 0.66
C ALA A 191 8.29 -16.17 -0.58
N ARG A 192 9.60 -15.91 -0.64
CA ARG A 192 10.27 -15.34 -1.81
C ARG A 192 9.98 -16.16 -3.05
N ASP A 193 10.18 -17.48 -3.00
CA ASP A 193 10.06 -18.33 -4.18
C ASP A 193 8.60 -18.44 -4.66
N LYS A 194 7.62 -18.28 -3.77
CA LYS A 194 6.19 -18.19 -4.14
C LYS A 194 5.84 -16.87 -4.83
N VAL A 195 6.30 -15.74 -4.27
CA VAL A 195 5.90 -14.38 -4.71
C VAL A 195 6.75 -13.92 -5.90
N PHE A 196 8.03 -14.28 -5.87
CA PHE A 196 9.10 -13.80 -6.75
C PHE A 196 9.84 -14.95 -7.45
N GLY A 197 9.20 -16.14 -7.50
CA GLY A 197 9.69 -17.29 -8.25
C GLY A 197 9.76 -17.04 -9.76
N PRO A 198 9.93 -18.10 -10.58
CA PRO A 198 10.14 -18.00 -12.03
C PRO A 198 8.87 -17.55 -12.80
N SER A 199 8.37 -16.36 -12.47
CA SER A 199 7.51 -15.55 -13.30
C SER A 199 8.37 -14.79 -14.32
N LYS A 200 7.85 -14.63 -15.54
CA LYS A 200 8.52 -13.88 -16.63
C LYS A 200 8.75 -12.40 -16.30
N THR A 201 8.06 -11.84 -15.29
CA THR A 201 8.15 -10.41 -14.92
C THR A 201 9.31 -10.09 -13.96
N TRP A 202 9.63 -10.97 -13.00
CA TRP A 202 10.76 -10.74 -12.07
C TRP A 202 12.13 -10.86 -12.75
N ALA A 203 12.22 -11.72 -13.77
CA ALA A 203 13.49 -12.12 -14.37
C ALA A 203 14.21 -11.00 -15.15
N ASN A 204 13.50 -10.02 -15.71
CA ASN A 204 14.06 -9.18 -16.78
C ASN A 204 14.61 -7.82 -16.33
N ARG A 205 14.01 -7.13 -15.35
CA ARG A 205 14.47 -5.81 -14.88
C ARG A 205 13.91 -5.47 -13.49
N PRO A 206 14.64 -4.76 -12.61
CA PRO A 206 14.08 -4.25 -11.36
C PRO A 206 13.01 -3.19 -11.61
N LEU A 207 11.95 -3.19 -10.80
CA LEU A 207 10.85 -2.23 -10.87
C LEU A 207 11.32 -0.78 -10.65
N LEU A 208 12.31 -0.60 -9.77
CA LEU A 208 12.91 0.69 -9.45
C LEU A 208 14.43 0.61 -9.55
N GLU A 209 15.04 1.69 -10.04
CA GLU A 209 16.49 1.82 -10.00
C GLU A 209 16.98 2.02 -8.56
N ALA A 210 18.09 1.38 -8.20
CA ALA A 210 18.67 1.46 -6.86
C ALA A 210 19.02 2.91 -6.46
N SER A 211 19.33 3.77 -7.45
CA SER A 211 19.57 5.21 -7.26
C SER A 211 18.35 5.94 -6.70
N ILE A 212 17.12 5.54 -7.08
CA ILE A 212 15.88 6.13 -6.57
C ILE A 212 15.72 5.82 -5.08
N LEU A 213 16.11 4.62 -4.65
CA LEU A 213 16.01 4.18 -3.26
C LEU A 213 16.98 4.92 -2.33
N THR A 214 18.11 5.40 -2.85
CA THR A 214 19.15 6.10 -2.07
C THR A 214 19.07 7.62 -2.16
N SER A 215 18.28 8.18 -3.09
CA SER A 215 18.27 9.61 -3.43
C SER A 215 17.54 10.54 -2.45
N PHE A 216 16.78 10.03 -1.48
CA PHE A 216 15.80 10.85 -0.75
C PHE A 216 15.91 10.72 0.78
N SER A 217 16.95 11.30 1.35
CA SER A 217 17.21 11.20 2.79
C SER A 217 16.66 12.39 3.58
N LEU A 218 15.98 12.09 4.70
CA LEU A 218 15.62 13.10 5.72
C LEU A 218 16.75 13.33 6.74
N GLY A 219 17.73 12.43 6.82
CA GLY A 219 18.93 12.54 7.65
C GLY A 219 20.22 12.46 6.82
N THR A 220 21.34 12.94 7.36
CA THR A 220 22.62 12.96 6.67
C THR A 220 23.53 11.84 7.19
N LEU A 221 23.97 10.93 6.31
CA LEU A 221 25.04 10.00 6.65
C LEU A 221 26.36 10.79 6.77
N THR A 222 27.10 10.55 7.85
CA THR A 222 28.48 11.05 8.00
C THR A 222 29.45 9.88 8.08
N ALA A 223 30.75 10.12 7.85
CA ALA A 223 31.78 9.09 8.03
C ALA A 223 31.78 8.48 9.46
N GLU A 224 31.23 9.22 10.44
CA GLU A 224 31.09 8.82 11.84
C GLU A 224 29.78 8.05 12.11
N THR A 225 28.81 8.09 11.19
CA THR A 225 27.52 7.39 11.27
C THR A 225 27.21 6.63 9.98
N PRO A 226 27.91 5.51 9.71
CA PRO A 226 27.65 4.70 8.52
C PRO A 226 26.26 4.07 8.59
N ALA A 227 25.69 3.80 7.41
CA ALA A 227 24.45 3.05 7.30
C ALA A 227 24.59 1.68 7.98
N ARG A 228 23.58 1.28 8.75
CA ARG A 228 23.56 0.00 9.47
C ARG A 228 22.60 -0.99 8.82
N PRO A 229 22.91 -2.29 8.88
CA PRO A 229 21.95 -3.32 8.53
C PRO A 229 20.68 -3.20 9.38
N ASN A 230 19.54 -3.50 8.78
CA ASN A 230 18.24 -3.51 9.44
C ASN A 230 17.56 -4.86 9.17
N ASN A 231 16.80 -5.36 10.13
CA ASN A 231 16.06 -6.62 9.99
C ASN A 231 14.86 -6.54 9.02
N HIS A 232 14.44 -5.32 8.68
CA HIS A 232 13.34 -5.02 7.77
C HIS A 232 12.07 -5.87 8.01
N LEU A 233 11.69 -6.13 9.27
CA LEU A 233 10.51 -6.95 9.65
C LEU A 233 9.26 -6.57 8.83
N SER A 234 9.03 -5.28 8.64
CA SER A 234 7.94 -4.76 7.79
C SER A 234 7.92 -5.27 6.34
N LEU A 235 9.08 -5.43 5.70
CA LEU A 235 9.20 -5.91 4.32
C LEU A 235 9.14 -7.44 4.27
N LEU A 236 9.81 -8.11 5.23
CA LEU A 236 9.76 -9.56 5.37
C LEU A 236 8.31 -10.05 5.58
N ALA A 237 7.57 -9.41 6.49
CA ALA A 237 6.18 -9.75 6.77
C ALA A 237 5.25 -9.50 5.59
N MET A 238 5.60 -8.56 4.70
CA MET A 238 4.80 -8.30 3.52
C MET A 238 4.93 -9.42 2.49
N VAL A 239 6.14 -9.92 2.24
CA VAL A 239 6.35 -11.06 1.33
C VAL A 239 5.77 -12.34 1.92
N ASP A 240 5.91 -12.55 3.23
CA ASP A 240 5.26 -13.66 3.92
C ASP A 240 3.73 -13.58 3.79
N CYS A 241 3.13 -12.42 4.00
CA CYS A 241 1.69 -12.20 3.85
C CYS A 241 1.22 -12.52 2.43
N TRP A 242 1.91 -12.03 1.40
CA TRP A 242 1.60 -12.35 0.01
C TRP A 242 1.69 -13.84 -0.28
N ALA A 243 2.74 -14.51 0.23
CA ALA A 243 2.93 -15.94 0.05
C ALA A 243 1.85 -16.80 0.72
N GLU A 244 1.39 -16.41 1.90
CA GLU A 244 0.31 -17.11 2.63
C GLU A 244 -1.05 -16.92 1.95
N LEU A 245 -1.28 -15.78 1.31
CA LEU A 245 -2.53 -15.47 0.60
C LEU A 245 -2.53 -15.90 -0.87
N GLY A 246 -1.41 -16.43 -1.38
CA GLY A 246 -1.24 -16.74 -2.80
C GLY A 246 -1.36 -15.50 -3.70
N ILE A 247 -0.91 -14.34 -3.21
CA ILE A 247 -0.92 -13.07 -3.96
C ILE A 247 0.43 -12.90 -4.66
N VAL A 248 0.38 -12.61 -5.95
CA VAL A 248 1.53 -12.16 -6.74
C VAL A 248 1.33 -10.68 -7.08
N PRO A 249 2.03 -9.75 -6.41
CA PRO A 249 1.80 -8.30 -6.55
C PRO A 249 1.94 -7.78 -7.99
N TYR A 250 2.74 -8.46 -8.82
CA TYR A 250 2.93 -8.11 -10.23
C TYR A 250 1.66 -8.29 -11.08
N ASP A 251 0.75 -9.18 -10.68
CA ASP A 251 -0.52 -9.40 -11.38
C ASP A 251 -1.48 -8.22 -11.18
N HIS A 252 -1.23 -7.39 -10.16
CA HIS A 252 -2.05 -6.22 -9.82
C HIS A 252 -1.49 -4.90 -10.35
N MET A 253 -0.46 -4.94 -11.21
CA MET A 253 0.22 -3.74 -11.74
C MET A 253 -0.66 -2.82 -12.59
N LEU A 254 -1.78 -3.34 -13.08
CA LEU A 254 -2.74 -2.61 -13.90
C LEU A 254 -3.47 -1.50 -13.11
N CYS A 255 -3.58 -1.67 -11.80
CA CYS A 255 -4.14 -0.70 -10.86
C CYS A 255 -3.09 -0.17 -9.87
N SER A 256 -1.81 -0.31 -10.20
CA SER A 256 -0.73 0.10 -9.28
C SER A 256 -0.75 1.60 -9.08
N THR A 257 -0.75 2.02 -7.81
CA THR A 257 -0.48 3.40 -7.45
C THR A 257 1.03 3.64 -7.38
N PRO A 258 1.51 4.88 -7.49
CA PRO A 258 2.91 5.21 -7.26
C PRO A 258 3.44 4.71 -5.90
N LEU A 259 2.61 4.75 -4.84
CA LEU A 259 2.96 4.23 -3.52
C LEU A 259 3.13 2.70 -3.51
N PHE A 260 2.23 1.99 -4.20
CA PHE A 260 2.34 0.55 -4.35
C PHE A 260 3.64 0.16 -5.07
N ARG A 261 3.96 0.81 -6.20
CA ARG A 261 5.21 0.53 -6.94
C ARG A 261 6.44 0.83 -6.11
N LEU A 262 6.42 1.94 -5.37
CA LEU A 262 7.51 2.30 -4.48
C LEU A 262 7.75 1.22 -3.41
N ARG A 263 6.68 0.78 -2.74
CA ARG A 263 6.70 -0.30 -1.75
C ARG A 263 7.17 -1.63 -2.36
N LEU A 264 6.61 -2.02 -3.51
CA LEU A 264 6.95 -3.25 -4.20
C LEU A 264 8.42 -3.24 -4.64
N GLY A 265 8.91 -2.12 -5.20
CA GLY A 265 10.29 -2.00 -5.65
C GLY A 265 11.31 -2.00 -4.51
N VAL A 266 11.00 -1.38 -3.37
CA VAL A 266 11.81 -1.50 -2.14
C VAL A 266 11.92 -2.95 -1.68
N THR A 267 10.81 -3.68 -1.76
CA THR A 267 10.74 -5.07 -1.32
C THR A 267 11.46 -5.98 -2.30
N GLU A 268 11.24 -5.79 -3.60
CA GLU A 268 12.00 -6.48 -4.64
C GLU A 268 13.50 -6.28 -4.45
N HIS A 269 13.95 -5.04 -4.20
CA HIS A 269 15.37 -4.75 -4.03
C HIS A 269 16.02 -5.61 -2.93
N LEU A 270 15.35 -5.71 -1.78
CA LEU A 270 15.79 -6.57 -0.67
C LEU A 270 15.83 -8.05 -1.06
N PHE A 271 14.77 -8.55 -1.69
CA PHE A 271 14.62 -9.99 -1.98
C PHE A 271 15.40 -10.47 -3.20
N ARG A 272 15.79 -9.56 -4.10
CA ARG A 272 16.61 -9.85 -5.29
C ARG A 272 18.09 -9.93 -4.95
N ASN A 273 18.54 -9.25 -3.90
CA ASN A 273 19.91 -9.32 -3.40
C ASN A 273 20.02 -10.37 -2.28
N THR A 274 20.55 -11.56 -2.63
CA THR A 274 20.68 -12.68 -1.69
C THR A 274 21.60 -12.35 -0.51
N GLU A 275 22.66 -11.57 -0.74
CA GLU A 275 23.60 -11.17 0.33
C GLU A 275 22.92 -10.23 1.32
N MET A 276 22.20 -9.23 0.82
CA MET A 276 21.43 -8.28 1.64
C MET A 276 20.31 -8.97 2.41
N LEU A 277 19.60 -9.91 1.78
CA LEU A 277 18.57 -10.70 2.44
C LEU A 277 19.16 -11.55 3.57
N ASP A 278 20.26 -12.25 3.32
CA ASP A 278 20.92 -13.06 4.34
C ASP A 278 21.47 -12.22 5.50
N GLU A 279 21.99 -11.02 5.23
CA GLU A 279 22.39 -10.06 6.28
C GLU A 279 21.19 -9.54 7.08
N THR A 280 20.08 -9.25 6.41
CA THR A 280 18.80 -8.84 7.04
C THR A 280 18.31 -9.91 8.00
N LEU A 281 18.32 -11.18 7.59
CA LEU A 281 17.87 -12.31 8.42
C LEU A 281 18.78 -12.56 9.63
N ARG A 282 20.11 -12.46 9.46
CA ARG A 282 21.05 -12.53 10.59
C ARG A 282 20.83 -11.39 11.58
N THR A 283 20.71 -10.16 11.07
CA THR A 283 20.41 -8.97 11.88
C THR A 283 19.13 -9.15 12.67
N ALA A 284 18.10 -9.75 12.07
CA ALA A 284 16.81 -10.02 12.69
C ALA A 284 16.90 -10.92 13.94
N THR A 285 17.84 -11.87 13.95
CA THR A 285 18.00 -12.83 15.05
C THR A 285 19.07 -12.42 16.06
N GLU A 286 20.15 -11.78 15.60
CA GLU A 286 21.36 -11.51 16.38
C GLU A 286 21.40 -10.08 16.96
N ASP A 287 20.92 -9.07 16.21
CA ASP A 287 20.92 -7.68 16.66
C ASP A 287 19.68 -7.37 17.51
N LYS A 288 19.91 -6.88 18.72
CA LYS A 288 18.86 -6.52 19.67
C LYS A 288 18.44 -5.05 19.60
N GLN A 289 19.14 -4.21 18.83
CA GLN A 289 18.91 -2.76 18.77
C GLN A 289 17.50 -2.40 18.25
N TYR A 290 16.96 -3.20 17.32
CA TYR A 290 15.63 -2.97 16.73
C TYR A 290 14.51 -3.68 17.49
N ARG A 291 14.80 -4.62 18.42
CA ARG A 291 13.78 -5.48 19.03
C ARG A 291 12.67 -4.73 19.76
N SER A 292 12.99 -3.58 20.38
CA SER A 292 12.00 -2.73 21.04
C SER A 292 11.10 -2.03 20.02
N ASP A 293 11.66 -1.57 18.90
CA ASP A 293 10.90 -0.95 17.81
C ASP A 293 10.01 -2.00 17.11
N ASP A 294 10.52 -3.22 16.91
CA ASP A 294 9.79 -4.34 16.31
C ASP A 294 8.65 -4.87 17.20
N LEU A 295 8.81 -4.78 18.53
CA LEU A 295 7.75 -5.11 19.48
C LEU A 295 6.57 -4.14 19.30
N GLU A 296 6.86 -2.83 19.33
CA GLU A 296 5.85 -1.80 19.12
C GLU A 296 5.23 -1.88 17.72
N PHE A 297 6.02 -2.24 16.71
CA PHE A 297 5.53 -2.50 15.36
C PHE A 297 4.54 -3.67 15.32
N THR A 298 4.86 -4.77 16.00
CA THR A 298 3.97 -5.94 16.11
C THR A 298 2.67 -5.58 16.84
N PHE A 299 2.74 -4.77 17.89
CA PHE A 299 1.56 -4.29 18.61
C PHE A 299 0.71 -3.35 17.75
N ALA A 300 1.36 -2.47 17.00
CA ALA A 300 0.68 -1.58 16.08
C ALA A 300 -0.04 -2.35 14.96
N ALA A 301 0.62 -3.32 14.33
CA ALA A 301 0.04 -4.13 13.26
C ALA A 301 -1.22 -4.87 13.72
N ARG A 302 -1.17 -5.50 14.90
CA ARG A 302 -2.35 -6.14 15.51
C ARG A 302 -3.46 -5.14 15.82
N GLY A 303 -3.13 -3.99 16.40
CA GLY A 303 -4.12 -2.97 16.72
C GLY A 303 -4.83 -2.40 15.48
N TRP A 304 -4.13 -2.26 14.34
CA TRP A 304 -4.78 -1.89 13.08
C TRP A 304 -5.66 -3.03 12.55
N ALA A 305 -5.20 -4.28 12.58
CA ALA A 305 -5.98 -5.43 12.17
C ALA A 305 -7.27 -5.61 13.00
N GLU A 306 -7.21 -5.35 14.30
CA GLU A 306 -8.39 -5.36 15.18
C GLU A 306 -9.40 -4.27 14.78
N CYS A 307 -8.93 -3.05 14.52
CA CYS A 307 -9.80 -1.96 14.06
C CYS A 307 -10.51 -2.32 12.75
N VAL A 308 -9.81 -2.95 11.81
CA VAL A 308 -10.36 -3.41 10.54
C VAL A 308 -11.36 -4.54 10.74
N THR A 309 -10.98 -5.56 11.49
CA THR A 309 -11.79 -6.77 11.69
C THR A 309 -13.12 -6.48 12.38
N LEU A 310 -13.09 -5.56 13.36
CA LEU A 310 -14.27 -5.16 14.13
C LEU A 310 -15.03 -3.98 13.50
N GLY A 311 -14.48 -3.34 12.46
CA GLY A 311 -15.06 -2.17 11.83
C GLY A 311 -15.13 -0.91 12.72
N HIS A 312 -14.18 -0.77 13.65
CA HIS A 312 -14.18 0.31 14.65
C HIS A 312 -13.56 1.61 14.11
N PHE A 313 -14.35 2.41 13.38
CA PHE A 313 -13.93 3.72 12.86
C PHE A 313 -13.43 4.68 13.94
N GLU A 314 -14.10 4.76 15.09
CA GLU A 314 -13.70 5.66 16.18
C GLU A 314 -12.34 5.29 16.78
N THR A 315 -12.10 3.98 16.98
CA THR A 315 -10.80 3.51 17.47
C THR A 315 -9.70 3.78 16.44
N TRP A 316 -9.98 3.57 15.16
CA TRP A 316 -9.05 3.92 14.08
C TRP A 316 -8.70 5.42 14.11
N GLU A 317 -9.71 6.29 14.18
CA GLU A 317 -9.53 7.75 14.24
C GLU A 317 -8.61 8.14 15.40
N LYS A 318 -8.91 7.70 16.63
CA LYS A 318 -8.11 8.03 17.81
C LYS A 318 -6.65 7.57 17.68
N ARG A 319 -6.43 6.36 17.14
CA ARG A 319 -5.07 5.82 16.90
C ARG A 319 -4.31 6.61 15.84
N PHE A 320 -5.00 7.01 14.78
CA PHE A 320 -4.42 7.78 13.68
C PHE A 320 -4.09 9.20 14.13
N VAL A 321 -5.06 9.93 14.67
CA VAL A 321 -4.94 11.35 15.04
C VAL A 321 -3.87 11.55 16.09
N SER A 322 -3.84 10.73 17.15
CA SER A 322 -2.77 10.84 18.17
C SER A 322 -1.36 10.68 17.60
N THR A 323 -1.20 9.83 16.59
CA THR A 323 0.09 9.63 15.91
C THR A 323 0.38 10.74 14.90
N GLN A 324 -0.66 11.23 14.23
CA GLN A 324 -0.57 12.37 13.33
C GLN A 324 -0.12 13.64 14.06
N GLU A 325 -0.68 13.92 15.25
CA GLU A 325 -0.30 15.06 16.09
C GLU A 325 1.18 15.02 16.47
N PHE A 326 1.71 13.84 16.82
CA PHE A 326 3.13 13.66 17.13
C PHE A 326 4.04 14.05 15.95
N PHE A 327 3.69 13.66 14.71
CA PHE A 327 4.51 13.97 13.52
C PHE A 327 4.18 15.31 12.86
N GLN A 328 3.12 16.00 13.29
CA GLN A 328 2.64 17.24 12.68
C GLN A 328 3.73 18.31 12.50
N PRO A 329 4.65 18.55 13.45
CA PRO A 329 5.72 19.55 13.29
C PRO A 329 6.68 19.26 12.13
N ARG A 330 6.69 18.02 11.62
CA ARG A 330 7.66 17.53 10.63
C ARG A 330 7.06 17.39 9.24
N PHE A 331 5.74 17.53 9.09
CA PHE A 331 5.06 17.36 7.80
C PHE A 331 5.47 18.37 6.73
N ALA A 332 5.81 19.61 7.10
CA ALA A 332 6.19 20.62 6.11
C ALA A 332 7.47 20.25 5.36
N ASP A 333 8.49 19.76 6.08
CA ASP A 333 9.76 19.33 5.49
C ASP A 333 9.61 17.99 4.78
N ALA A 334 8.89 17.05 5.42
CA ALA A 334 8.59 15.74 4.83
C ALA A 334 7.82 15.84 3.51
N LYS A 335 6.91 16.82 3.38
CA LYS A 335 6.14 17.02 2.16
C LYS A 335 7.02 17.40 0.98
N LYS A 336 8.02 18.27 1.18
CA LYS A 336 8.95 18.69 0.12
C LYS A 336 9.73 17.49 -0.42
N VAL A 337 10.35 16.72 0.48
CA VAL A 337 11.14 15.53 0.12
C VAL A 337 10.25 14.45 -0.50
N GLY A 338 9.08 14.20 0.09
CA GLY A 338 8.11 13.23 -0.40
C GLY A 338 7.60 13.54 -1.81
N ASP A 339 7.32 14.80 -2.13
CA ASP A 339 6.84 15.20 -3.46
C ASP A 339 7.93 15.06 -4.54
N GLU A 340 9.20 15.34 -4.21
CA GLU A 340 10.34 15.08 -5.11
C GLU A 340 10.53 13.59 -5.37
N MET A 341 10.42 12.77 -4.33
CA MET A 341 10.48 11.31 -4.45
C MET A 341 9.38 10.78 -5.37
N MET A 342 8.13 11.20 -5.16
CA MET A 342 7.01 10.74 -6.00
C MET A 342 7.15 11.18 -7.45
N LYS A 343 7.69 12.37 -7.72
CA LYS A 343 7.97 12.83 -9.09
C LYS A 343 8.99 11.95 -9.80
N LYS A 344 10.09 11.56 -9.14
CA LYS A 344 11.07 10.65 -9.75
C LYS A 344 10.50 9.25 -9.97
N VAL A 345 9.72 8.74 -9.01
CA VAL A 345 9.04 7.44 -9.16
C VAL A 345 8.08 7.49 -10.36
N GLN A 346 7.26 8.54 -10.48
CA GLN A 346 6.35 8.69 -11.62
C GLN A 346 7.10 8.83 -12.96
N ALA A 347 8.19 9.59 -13.01
CA ALA A 347 9.00 9.71 -14.23
C ALA A 347 9.59 8.36 -14.67
N SER A 348 10.13 7.58 -13.72
CA SER A 348 10.61 6.22 -13.97
C SER A 348 9.50 5.28 -14.44
N MET A 349 8.28 5.44 -13.89
CA MET A 349 7.10 4.70 -14.34
C MET A 349 6.75 5.01 -15.81
N ASP A 350 6.76 6.29 -16.18
CA ASP A 350 6.41 6.73 -17.53
C ASP A 350 7.47 6.27 -18.56
N GLU A 351 8.74 6.18 -18.16
CA GLU A 351 9.82 5.65 -19.01
C GLU A 351 9.70 4.14 -19.24
N ASN A 352 9.39 3.35 -18.20
CA ASN A 352 9.21 1.91 -18.35
C ASN A 352 8.00 1.58 -19.25
N LEU A 353 6.90 2.33 -19.13
CA LEU A 353 5.73 2.15 -20.00
C LEU A 353 6.06 2.41 -21.48
N LYS A 354 6.88 3.42 -21.79
CA LYS A 354 7.35 3.70 -23.17
C LYS A 354 8.27 2.62 -23.74
N LEU A 355 8.91 1.83 -22.88
CA LEU A 355 9.77 0.71 -23.29
C LEU A 355 8.96 -0.55 -23.55
N ASP A 356 7.89 -0.79 -22.78
CA ASP A 356 6.99 -1.93 -22.99
C ASP A 356 6.06 -1.76 -24.21
N GLU A 357 5.85 -0.53 -24.69
CA GLU A 357 5.12 -0.20 -25.92
C GLU A 357 5.98 -0.31 -27.21
N LYS A 358 7.29 -0.57 -27.09
CA LYS A 358 8.23 -0.79 -28.20
C LYS A 358 8.56 -2.25 -28.36
#